data_AF-A0A968F3N0-F1
#
_entry.id   AF-A0A968F3N0-F1
#
_cell.length_a   1.000
_cell.length_b   1.000
_cell.length_c   1.000
_cell.angle_alpha   90.00
_cell.angle_beta   90.00
_cell.angle_gamma   90.00
#
_symmetry.space_group_name_H-M   'P 1'
#
loop_
_entity.id
_entity.type
_entity.pdbx_description
1 polymer ?
#
loop_
_entity_poly.entity_id
_entity_poly.type
_entity_poly.pdbx_seq_one_letter_code
_entity_poly.pdbx_strand_id
1 'polypeptide(L)'
;SSLIALAETFLQLGAGDSTEVYLLNAIARNKSFHLGYRKLGTFYLLQGMQEKARQVLEMGLANVDDPQGRKSLSSLLEKIDNQ
;
A
#
# COMPACT_ATOMS: atom_id res chain seq x y z
N SER A 1 -3.25 -6.91 -13.35
CA SER A 1 -3.73 -8.03 -12.52
C SER A 1 -2.66 -9.05 -12.11
N SER A 2 -1.43 -9.04 -12.64
CA SER A 2 -0.36 -9.98 -12.24
C SER A 2 0.44 -9.52 -11.00
N LEU A 3 0.85 -8.25 -10.94
CA LEU A 3 1.73 -7.73 -9.88
C LEU A 3 1.10 -7.74 -8.48
N ILE A 4 -0.22 -7.59 -8.40
CA ILE A 4 -0.96 -7.55 -7.13
C ILE A 4 -1.02 -8.95 -6.51
N ALA A 5 -1.37 -9.95 -7.33
CA ALA A 5 -1.41 -11.34 -6.90
C ALA A 5 -0.01 -11.83 -6.51
N LEU A 6 1.03 -11.40 -7.24
CA LEU A 6 2.44 -11.64 -6.86
C LEU A 6 2.78 -11.02 -5.51
N ALA A 7 2.43 -9.75 -5.29
CA ALA A 7 2.66 -9.08 -4.00
C ALA A 7 1.90 -9.76 -2.84
N GLU A 8 0.66 -10.22 -3.06
CA GLU A 8 -0.10 -11.01 -2.08
C GLU A 8 0.58 -12.35 -1.78
N THR A 9 1.08 -13.02 -2.82
CA THR A 9 1.80 -14.28 -2.69
C THR A 9 3.10 -14.09 -1.89
N PHE A 10 3.88 -13.05 -2.17
CA PHE A 10 5.10 -12.76 -1.41
C PHE A 10 4.83 -12.32 0.04
N LEU A 11 3.73 -11.60 0.28
CA LEU A 11 3.24 -11.29 1.62
C LEU A 11 2.94 -12.56 2.41
N GLN A 12 2.29 -13.55 1.79
CA GLN A 12 2.00 -14.84 2.42
C GLN A 12 3.24 -15.70 2.62
N LEU A 13 4.24 -15.57 1.74
CA LEU A 13 5.49 -16.34 1.79
C LEU A 13 6.57 -15.69 2.69
N GLY A 14 6.31 -14.52 3.29
CA GLY A 14 7.30 -13.81 4.13
C GLY A 14 8.48 -13.21 3.34
N ALA A 15 8.38 -13.11 2.01
CA ALA A 15 9.42 -12.56 1.15
C ALA A 15 9.29 -11.02 1.09
N GLY A 16 9.75 -10.34 2.14
CA GLY A 16 9.58 -8.90 2.33
C GLY A 16 10.17 -8.05 1.20
N ASP A 17 11.42 -8.29 0.82
CA ASP A 17 12.13 -7.49 -0.18
C ASP A 17 11.49 -7.55 -1.57
N SER A 18 10.95 -8.71 -1.94
CA SER A 18 10.23 -8.87 -3.21
C SER A 18 8.90 -8.11 -3.18
N THR A 19 8.16 -8.18 -2.06
CA THR A 19 6.85 -7.54 -1.92
C THR A 19 6.91 -6.03 -2.15
N GLU A 20 7.86 -5.35 -1.51
CA GLU A 20 8.03 -3.90 -1.62
C GLU A 20 8.31 -3.48 -3.07
N VAL A 21 9.27 -4.16 -3.73
CA VAL A 21 9.67 -3.85 -5.12
C VAL A 21 8.50 -4.02 -6.09
N TYR A 22 7.70 -5.09 -5.96
CA TYR A 22 6.55 -5.29 -6.85
C TYR A 22 5.45 -4.26 -6.65
N LEU A 23 5.18 -3.87 -5.41
CA LEU A 23 4.17 -2.87 -5.09
C LEU A 23 4.58 -1.47 -5.55
N LEU A 24 5.84 -1.08 -5.34
CA LEU A 24 6.40 0.18 -5.85
C LEU A 24 6.32 0.24 -7.38
N ASN A 25 6.69 -0.84 -8.08
CA ASN A 25 6.57 -0.91 -9.53
C ASN A 25 5.12 -0.82 -10.01
N ALA A 26 4.16 -1.42 -9.30
CA ALA A 26 2.74 -1.32 -9.64
C ALA A 26 2.23 0.12 -9.52
N ILE A 27 2.61 0.82 -8.44
CA ILE A 27 2.27 2.23 -8.20
C ILE A 27 2.94 3.13 -9.26
N ALA A 28 4.21 2.90 -9.59
CA ALA A 28 4.93 3.68 -10.58
C ALA A 28 4.29 3.59 -11.98
N ARG A 29 3.75 2.41 -12.33
CA ARG A 29 3.02 2.18 -13.59
C ARG A 29 1.62 2.79 -13.60
N ASN A 30 0.99 2.90 -12.44
CA ASN A 30 -0.34 3.50 -12.31
C ASN A 30 -0.45 4.26 -10.98
N LYS A 31 -0.27 5.58 -11.04
CA LYS A 31 -0.32 6.45 -9.85
C LYS A 31 -1.71 6.58 -9.23
N SER A 32 -2.79 6.26 -9.95
CA SER A 32 -4.15 6.24 -9.37
C SER A 32 -4.51 4.88 -8.74
N PHE A 33 -3.54 3.96 -8.64
CA PHE A 33 -3.77 2.60 -8.18
C PHE A 33 -3.83 2.48 -6.65
N HIS A 34 -5.00 2.78 -6.09
CA HIS A 34 -5.24 2.80 -4.64
C HIS A 34 -4.90 1.47 -3.92
N LEU A 35 -5.16 0.31 -4.55
CA LEU A 35 -4.83 -0.98 -3.94
C LEU A 35 -3.32 -1.16 -3.76
N GLY A 36 -2.49 -0.59 -4.63
CA GLY A 36 -1.04 -0.63 -4.52
C GLY A 36 -0.56 0.10 -3.27
N TYR A 37 -1.01 1.35 -3.10
CA TYR A 37 -0.73 2.15 -1.90
C TYR A 37 -1.23 1.45 -0.63
N ARG A 38 -2.46 0.93 -0.63
CA ARG A 38 -3.03 0.24 0.54
C ARG A 38 -2.22 -1.00 0.93
N LYS A 39 -1.83 -1.81 -0.05
CA LYS A 39 -1.04 -3.02 0.18
C LYS A 39 0.36 -2.71 0.66
N LEU A 40 1.01 -1.68 0.11
CA LEU A 40 2.34 -1.27 0.54
C LEU A 40 2.30 -0.66 1.95
N GLY A 41 1.29 0.14 2.27
CA GLY A 41 1.06 0.63 3.63
C GLY A 41 0.86 -0.53 4.63
N THR A 42 0.03 -1.51 4.27
CA THR A 42 -0.18 -2.72 5.10
C THR A 42 1.10 -3.53 5.28
N PHE A 43 1.88 -3.69 4.20
CA PHE A 43 3.18 -4.37 4.24
C PHE A 43 4.12 -3.69 5.25
N TYR A 44 4.25 -2.36 5.21
CA TYR A 44 5.08 -1.63 6.17
C TYR A 44 4.56 -1.74 7.60
N LEU A 45 3.25 -1.75 7.83
CA LEU A 45 2.69 -1.98 9.18
C LEU A 45 3.05 -3.36 9.73
N LEU A 46 2.99 -4.41 8.90
CA LEU A 46 3.39 -5.76 9.31
C LEU A 46 4.88 -5.86 9.68
N GLN A 47 5.71 -4.96 9.16
CA GLN A 47 7.13 -4.84 9.49
C GLN A 47 7.41 -3.87 10.66
N GLY A 48 6.37 -3.32 11.29
CA GLY A 48 6.50 -2.31 12.36
C GLY A 48 6.94 -0.92 11.87
N MET A 49 6.94 -0.67 10.55
CA MET A 49 7.38 0.58 9.94
C MET A 49 6.21 1.57 9.79
N GLN A 50 5.65 2.02 10.91
CA GLN A 50 4.44 2.85 10.96
C GLN A 50 4.57 4.16 10.15
N GLU A 51 5.68 4.87 10.27
CA GLU A 51 5.91 6.13 9.53
C GLU A 51 5.97 5.93 8.01
N LYS A 52 6.59 4.84 7.54
CA LYS A 52 6.60 4.52 6.11
C LYS A 52 5.20 4.16 5.61
N ALA A 53 4.42 3.44 6.42
CA ALA A 53 3.04 3.14 6.08
C ALA A 53 2.21 4.43 5.92
N ARG A 54 2.33 5.37 6.86
CA ARG A 54 1.71 6.69 6.78
C ARG A 54 2.05 7.41 5.48
N GLN A 55 3.35 7.58 5.19
CA GLN A 55 3.82 8.29 3.99
C GLN A 55 3.26 7.71 2.68
N VAL A 56 3.20 6.38 2.57
CA VAL A 56 2.61 5.71 1.41
C VAL A 56 1.13 5.99 1.27
N LEU A 57 0.37 5.95 2.37
CA LEU A 57 -1.06 6.19 2.34
C LEU A 57 -1.39 7.65 2.00
N GLU A 58 -0.64 8.60 2.56
CA GLU A 58 -0.73 10.03 2.21
C GLU A 58 -0.40 10.27 0.74
N MET A 59 0.65 9.64 0.22
CA MET A 59 0.98 9.68 -1.20
C MET A 59 -0.16 9.12 -2.06
N GLY A 60 -0.78 8.02 -1.64
CA GLY A 60 -1.96 7.47 -2.30
C GLY A 60 -3.14 8.44 -2.30
N LEU A 61 -3.43 9.10 -1.18
CA LEU A 61 -4.50 10.10 -1.08
C LEU A 61 -4.27 11.32 -1.99
N ALA A 62 -3.01 11.66 -2.26
CA ALA A 62 -2.65 12.74 -3.17
C ALA A 62 -2.77 12.37 -4.67
N ASN A 63 -2.69 11.08 -5.03
CA ASN A 63 -2.65 10.63 -6.43
C ASN A 63 -3.89 9.83 -6.87
N VAL A 64 -4.71 9.35 -5.94
CA VAL A 64 -5.93 8.58 -6.22
C VAL A 64 -7.12 9.53 -6.33
N ASP A 65 -7.75 9.53 -7.51
CA ASP A 65 -8.96 10.33 -7.76
C ASP A 65 -10.27 9.58 -7.43
N ASP A 66 -10.23 8.24 -7.43
CA ASP A 66 -11.39 7.40 -7.13
C ASP A 66 -11.84 7.57 -5.65
N PRO A 67 -13.08 8.03 -5.39
CA PRO A 67 -13.59 8.24 -4.03
C PRO A 67 -13.54 6.98 -3.15
N GLN A 68 -13.80 5.80 -3.73
CA GLN A 68 -13.78 4.55 -2.98
C GLN A 68 -12.34 4.18 -2.56
N GLY A 69 -11.39 4.32 -3.48
CA GLY A 69 -9.97 4.15 -3.22
C GLY A 69 -9.45 5.11 -2.16
N ARG A 70 -9.80 6.39 -2.24
CA ARG A 70 -9.45 7.39 -1.22
C ARG A 70 -10.00 7.01 0.15
N LYS A 71 -11.28 6.64 0.24
CA LYS A 71 -11.88 6.17 1.49
C LYS A 71 -11.14 4.96 2.06
N SER A 72 -10.74 4.02 1.21
CA SER A 72 -9.99 2.83 1.61
C SER A 72 -8.63 3.18 2.22
N LEU A 73 -7.93 4.17 1.66
CA LEU A 73 -6.64 4.65 2.17
C LEU A 73 -6.82 5.45 3.47
N SER A 74 -7.79 6.37 3.52
CA SER A 74 -8.11 7.16 4.73
C SER A 74 -8.45 6.28 5.92
N SER A 75 -9.30 5.26 5.73
CA SER A 75 -9.65 4.36 6.84
C SER A 75 -8.47 3.52 7.37
N LEU A 76 -7.44 3.28 6.56
CA LEU A 76 -6.22 2.64 7.04
C LEU A 76 -5.32 3.66 7.76
N LEU A 77 -5.21 4.87 7.23
CA LEU A 77 -4.45 5.95 7.85
C LEU A 77 -5.00 6.32 9.23
N GLU A 78 -6.33 6.45 9.36
CA GLU A 78 -7.00 6.69 10.65
C GLU A 78 -6.71 5.56 11.67
N LYS A 79 -6.59 4.31 11.23
CA LYS A 79 -6.21 3.21 12.14
C LYS A 79 -4.78 3.35 12.64
N ILE A 80 -3.88 3.88 11.82
CA ILE A 80 -2.50 4.16 12.20
C ILE A 80 -2.44 5.32 13.20
N ASP A 81 -3.30 6.33 13.06
CA ASP A 81 -3.36 7.50 13.94
C ASP A 81 -3.92 7.21 15.32
N ASN A 82 -4.80 6.21 15.42
CA ASN A 82 -5.51 5.85 16.64
C ASN A 82 -4.85 4.68 17.42
N GLN A 83 -3.64 4.27 17.03
CA GLN A 83 -2.82 3.25 17.70
C GLN A 83 -1.70 3.88 18.51
#